data_AF-A0A6A4IP76-F1
#
_entry.id   AF-A0A6A4IP76-F1
#
_cell.length_a   1.000
_cell.length_b   1.000
_cell.length_c   1.000
_cell.angle_alpha   90.00
_cell.angle_beta   90.00
_cell.angle_gamma   90.00
#
_symmetry.space_group_name_H-M   'P 1'
#
loop_
_entity.id
_entity.type
_entity.pdbx_description
1 polymer ?
#
loop_
_entity_poly.entity_id
_entity_poly.type
_entity_poly.pdbx_seq_one_letter_code
_entity_poly.pdbx_strand_id
1 'polypeptide(L)' 'MHRLSASCFLQLVLVFVVNVNTQLLINVKNQGGDVLQETITANVTDDTVMLEFQRSDGTLITQLIDFRTVS' A
#
# COMPACT_ATOMS: atom_id res chain seq x y z
N MET A 1 -25.22 22.59 -18.75
CA MET A 1 -25.07 21.43 -17.84
C MET A 1 -24.94 20.17 -18.70
N HIS A 2 -23.72 19.67 -18.88
CA HIS A 2 -23.49 18.44 -19.67
C HIS A 2 -23.92 17.23 -18.84
N ARG A 3 -24.90 16.46 -19.33
CA ARG A 3 -25.29 15.18 -18.73
C ARG A 3 -24.21 14.16 -19.06
N LEU A 4 -23.54 13.61 -18.04
CA LEU A 4 -22.65 12.46 -18.25
C LEU A 4 -23.48 11.28 -18.77
N SER A 5 -23.07 10.70 -19.89
CA SER A 5 -23.62 9.45 -20.43
C SER A 5 -23.36 8.30 -19.46
N ALA A 6 -24.28 7.33 -19.36
CA ALA A 6 -24.10 6.11 -18.57
C ALA A 6 -22.83 5.33 -18.97
N SER A 7 -22.43 5.39 -20.24
CA SER A 7 -21.17 4.80 -20.71
C SER A 7 -19.95 5.49 -20.09
N CYS A 8 -19.96 6.83 -20.05
CA CYS A 8 -18.90 7.62 -19.44
C CYS A 8 -18.79 7.35 -17.93
N PHE A 9 -19.93 7.18 -17.27
CA PHE A 9 -19.98 6.80 -15.85
C PHE A 9 -19.43 5.39 -15.61
N LEU A 10 -19.82 4.41 -16.43
CA LEU A 10 -19.30 3.03 -16.34
C LEU A 10 -17.79 2.98 -16.55
N GLN A 11 -17.29 3.74 -17.52
CA GLN A 11 -15.87 3.80 -17.84
C GLN A 11 -15.06 4.45 -16.71
N LEU A 12 -15.62 5.48 -16.07
CA LEU A 12 -15.04 6.07 -14.86
C LEU A 12 -14.97 5.05 -13.71
N VAL A 13 -16.06 4.33 -13.44
CA VAL A 13 -16.11 3.29 -12.39
C VAL A 13 -15.07 2.19 -12.65
N LEU A 14 -14.94 1.73 -13.89
CA LEU A 14 -13.99 0.69 -14.26
C LEU A 14 -12.53 1.13 -13.99
N VAL A 15 -12.19 2.38 -14.33
CA VAL A 15 -10.85 2.94 -14.08
C VAL A 15 -10.54 2.97 -12.58
N PHE A 16 -11.50 3.37 -11.75
CA PHE A 16 -11.31 3.41 -10.29
C PHE A 16 -11.16 2.01 -9.68
N VAL A 17 -11.94 1.02 -10.13
CA VAL A 17 -11.86 -0.35 -9.60
C VAL A 17 -10.53 -1.02 -9.93
N VAL A 18 -9.97 -0.78 -11.12
CA VAL A 18 -8.69 -1.37 -11.54
C VAL A 18 -7.49 -0.77 -10.80
N ASN A 19 -7.59 0.49 -10.34
CA ASN A 19 -6.46 1.21 -9.73
C ASN A 19 -6.51 1.28 -8.19
N VAL A 20 -7.30 0.42 -7.53
CA VAL A 20 -7.33 0.39 -6.07
C VAL A 20 -6.04 -0.24 -5.55
N ASN A 21 -5.04 0.60 -5.27
CA ASN A 21 -3.90 0.23 -4.45
C ASN A 21 -4.35 0.31 -2.98
N THR A 22 -4.59 -0.83 -2.35
CA THR A 22 -4.77 -0.89 -0.90
C THR A 22 -3.40 -0.96 -0.22
N GLN A 23 -3.28 -0.28 0.91
CA GLN A 23 -2.10 -0.35 1.77
C GLN A 23 -2.53 -0.69 3.19
N LEU A 24 -1.75 -1.51 3.88
CA LEU A 24 -1.96 -1.78 5.30
C LEU A 24 -1.06 -0.83 6.10
N LEU A 25 -1.67 0.05 6.87
CA LEU A 25 -0.98 0.92 7.81
C LEU A 25 -1.07 0.30 9.21
N ILE A 26 0.08 0.13 9.86
CA ILE A 26 0.17 -0.43 11.20
C ILE A 26 0.72 0.63 12.13
N ASN A 27 0.01 0.89 13.23
CA ASN A 27 0.50 1.75 14.30
C ASN A 27 1.11 0.88 15.39
N VAL A 28 2.42 1.00 15.59
CA VAL A 28 3.14 0.29 16.64
C VAL A 28 3.35 1.24 17.81
N LYS A 29 2.84 0.87 18.98
CA LYS A 29 3.04 1.63 20.22
C LYS A 29 4.14 0.98 21.05
N ASN A 30 5.20 1.74 21.33
CA ASN A 30 6.27 1.26 22.21
C ASN A 30 5.85 1.32 23.70
N GLN A 31 6.65 0.74 24.59
CA GLN A 31 6.37 0.77 26.04
C GLN A 31 6.46 2.18 26.65
N GLY A 32 7.18 3.10 26.01
CA GLY A 32 7.29 4.51 26.41
C GLY A 32 6.06 5.36 26.04
N GLY A 33 5.16 4.82 25.20
CA GLY A 33 3.93 5.47 24.79
C GLY A 33 3.97 6.10 23.39
N ASP A 34 5.13 6.14 22.75
CA ASP A 34 5.27 6.67 21.39
C ASP A 34 4.60 5.73 20.39
N VAL A 35 3.98 6.31 19.37
CA VAL A 35 3.37 5.58 18.26
C VAL A 35 4.18 5.83 17.00
N LEU A 36 4.68 4.76 16.40
CA LEU A 36 5.36 4.76 15.11
C LEU A 36 4.41 4.18 14.06
N GLN A 37 4.34 4.83 12.91
CA GLN A 37 3.56 4.33 11.79
C GLN A 37 4.47 3.51 10.88
N GLU A 38 4.06 2.28 10.60
CA GLU A 38 4.70 1.36 9.67
C GLU A 38 3.78 1.16 8.47
N THR A 39 4.39 1.10 7.28
CA THR A 39 3.67 0.90 6.02
C THR A 39 4.01 -0.48 5.48
N ILE A 40 3.00 -1.31 5.24
CA ILE A 40 3.12 -2.58 4.54
C ILE A 40 2.39 -2.48 3.21
N THR A 41 3.13 -2.65 2.12
CA THR A 41 2.60 -2.65 0.76
C THR A 41 2.83 -4.02 0.14
N ALA A 42 1.76 -4.65 -0.36
CA ALA A 42 1.85 -5.93 -1.04
C ALA A 42 1.51 -5.77 -2.52
N ASN A 43 2.28 -6.41 -3.39
CA ASN A 43 2.00 -6.50 -4.81
C ASN A 43 1.88 -7.98 -5.18
N VAL A 44 0.64 -8.43 -5.35
CA VAL A 44 0.33 -9.83 -5.68
C VAL A 44 0.69 -10.21 -7.11
N THR A 45 0.79 -9.23 -8.02
CA THR A 45 1.20 -9.48 -9.41
C THR A 45 2.68 -9.81 -9.49
N ASP A 46 3.49 -9.07 -8.74
CA ASP A 46 4.94 -9.24 -8.70
C ASP A 46 5.40 -10.21 -7.60
N ASP A 47 4.46 -10.73 -6.80
CA ASP A 47 4.70 -11.60 -5.64
C ASP A 47 5.72 -11.01 -4.65
N THR A 48 5.54 -9.72 -4.33
CA THR A 48 6.43 -8.96 -3.44
C THR A 48 5.69 -8.27 -2.30
N VAL A 49 6.40 -8.08 -1.19
CA VAL A 49 5.96 -7.27 -0.05
C VAL A 49 7.05 -6.27 0.31
N MET A 50 6.66 -5.01 0.49
CA MET A 50 7.51 -3.94 0.96
C MET A 50 7.12 -3.53 2.39
N LEU A 51 8.11 -3.43 3.27
CA LEU A 51 7.97 -2.96 4.65
C LEU A 51 8.75 -1.65 4.80
N GLU A 52 8.09 -0.61 5.30
CA GLU A 52 8.71 0.66 5.62
C GLU A 52 8.40 1.08 7.05
N PHE A 53 9.45 1.29 7.87
CA PHE A 53 9.33 1.73 9.25
C PHE A 53 10.56 2.51 9.71
N GLN A 54 10.38 3.38 10.70
CA GLN A 54 11.46 4.13 11.32
C GLN A 54 11.85 3.48 12.65
N ARG A 55 13.14 3.22 12.85
CA ARG A 55 13.66 2.80 14.16
C ARG A 55 13.68 3.96 15.14
N SER A 56 13.79 3.65 16.43
CA SER A 56 13.90 4.67 17.50
C SER A 56 15.11 5.59 17.37
N ASP A 57 16.16 5.18 16.64
CA ASP A 57 17.35 6.01 16.35
C ASP A 57 17.14 6.97 15.16
N GLY A 58 15.94 6.99 14.57
CA GLY A 58 15.59 7.83 13.42
C GLY A 58 15.91 7.20 12.06
N THR A 59 16.58 6.04 12.02
CA THR A 59 16.90 5.34 10.77
C THR A 59 15.63 4.85 10.09
N LEU A 60 15.45 5.21 8.81
CA LEU A 60 14.40 4.64 7.97
C LEU A 60 14.84 3.28 7.43
N ILE A 61 13.99 2.28 7.61
CA ILE A 61 14.17 0.92 7.09
C ILE A 61 13.17 0.69 5.97
N THR A 62 13.68 0.27 4.83
CA THR A 62 12.91 -0.19 3.68
C THR A 62 13.37 -1.60 3.33
N GLN A 63 12.45 -2.56 3.40
CA GLN A 63 12.74 -3.96 3.11
C GLN A 63 11.82 -4.46 2.00
N LEU A 64 12.40 -5.03 0.94
CA LEU A 64 11.68 -5.75 -0.10
C LEU A 64 11.81 -7.25 0.16
N ILE A 65 10.68 -7.93 0.29
CA ILE A 65 10.57 -9.38 0.39
C ILE A 65 10.02 -9.85 -0.96
N ASP A 66 10.83 -10.67 -1.65
CA ASP A 66 10.50 -11.24 -2.95
C ASP A 66 10.19 -12.73 -2.76
N PHE A 67 8.96 -13.13 -3.05
CA PHE A 67 8.50 -14.52 -2.90
C PHE A 67 8.64 -15.33 -4.19
N ARG A 68 9.10 -14.72 -5.28
CA ARG A 68 9.31 -15.43 -6.55
C ARG A 68 10.34 -16.54 -6.37
N THR A 69 9.95 -17.75 -6.75
CA THR A 69 10.88 -18.89 -6.77
C THR A 69 11.79 -18.76 -7.98
N VAL A 70 13.11 -18.89 -7.81
CA VAL A 70 14.02 -19.13 -8.94
C VAL A 70 13.67 -20.49 -9.54
N SER A 71 13.19 -20.47 -10.79
CA SER A 71 13.00 -21.67 -11.62
C SER A 71 14.21 -21.92 -12.50
#